data_AF-A0AAW2ND72-F1
#
_entry.id   AF-A0AAW2ND72-F1
#
_cell.length_a   1.000
_cell.length_b   1.000
_cell.length_c   1.000
_cell.angle_alpha   90.00
_cell.angle_beta   90.00
_cell.angle_gamma   90.00
#
_symmetry.space_group_name_H-M   'P 1'
#
loop_
_entity.id
_entity.type
_entity.pdbx_description
1 polymer ?
#
loop_
_entity_poly.entity_id
_entity_poly.type
_entity_poly.pdbx_seq_one_letter_code
_entity_poly.pdbx_strand_id
1 'polypeptide(L)'
;MLLLFLHILLSFRLNGVASSRCTTTTTSKTFKQCMTLPTQQASLAWSYHPHNATLDLAFFGSFISPSGWVGWGINPTSPEMTGTRALIAFPDPNSGQLVLLPYILDPTVKLQKNPLLSRPLDIHVLSSSATLYGGRMATIHNAHHPKYATIKLT
;
A
#
# COMPACT_ATOMS: atom_id res chain seq x y z
N MET A 1 -23.77 -23.50 36.66
CA MET A 1 -23.15 -23.79 35.35
C MET A 1 -23.79 -23.00 34.19
N LEU A 2 -25.13 -22.93 34.08
CA LEU A 2 -25.81 -22.21 32.99
C LEU A 2 -25.56 -20.68 32.99
N LEU A 3 -25.50 -20.06 34.18
CA LEU A 3 -25.22 -18.63 34.34
C LEU A 3 -23.79 -18.25 33.90
N LEU A 4 -22.81 -19.13 34.13
CA LEU A 4 -21.42 -18.93 33.69
C LEU A 4 -21.30 -18.97 32.15
N PHE A 5 -22.08 -19.86 31.52
CA PHE A 5 -22.13 -20.00 30.07
C PHE A 5 -22.74 -18.75 29.39
N LEU A 6 -23.76 -18.15 30.00
CA LEU A 6 -24.37 -16.91 29.52
C LEU A 6 -23.39 -15.71 29.61
N HIS A 7 -22.55 -15.65 30.64
CA HIS A 7 -21.51 -14.62 30.78
C HIS A 7 -20.39 -14.77 29.74
N ILE A 8 -20.00 -16.01 29.41
CA ILE A 8 -19.02 -16.28 28.34
C ILE A 8 -19.58 -15.86 26.97
N LEU A 9 -20.85 -16.13 26.69
CA LEU A 9 -21.52 -15.72 25.44
C LEU A 9 -21.65 -14.19 25.31
N LEU A 10 -21.91 -13.46 26.42
CA LEU A 10 -21.92 -11.99 26.41
C LEU A 10 -20.52 -11.36 26.31
N SER A 11 -19.46 -12.13 26.59
CA SER A 11 -18.07 -11.67 26.52
C SER A 11 -17.51 -11.73 25.10
N PHE A 12 -18.15 -12.48 24.18
CA PHE A 12 -17.86 -12.41 22.75
C PHE A 12 -18.46 -11.12 22.18
N ARG A 13 -17.84 -9.99 22.51
CA ARG A 13 -17.91 -8.81 21.64
C ARG A 13 -17.38 -9.28 20.28
N LEU A 14 -18.24 -9.31 19.27
CA LEU A 14 -17.78 -9.26 17.89
C LEU A 14 -16.97 -7.96 17.77
N ASN A 15 -15.64 -8.07 17.86
CA ASN A 15 -14.78 -7.06 17.27
C ASN A 15 -15.04 -7.15 15.77
N GLY A 16 -16.09 -6.47 15.31
CA GLY A 16 -16.24 -6.18 13.90
C GLY A 16 -14.95 -5.51 13.48
N VAL A 17 -14.19 -6.14 12.59
CA VAL A 17 -13.08 -5.48 11.93
C VAL A 17 -13.70 -4.29 11.23
N ALA A 18 -13.48 -3.09 11.78
CA ALA A 18 -13.84 -1.86 11.11
C ALA A 18 -12.95 -1.79 9.88
N SER A 19 -13.48 -2.30 8.77
CA SER A 19 -12.89 -2.16 7.45
C SER A 19 -12.70 -0.67 7.20
N SER A 20 -11.48 -0.23 6.89
CA SER A 20 -11.23 1.17 6.57
C SER A 20 -12.18 1.58 5.45
N ARG A 21 -13.02 2.58 5.71
CA ARG A 21 -13.95 3.08 4.69
C ARG A 21 -13.13 3.57 3.51
N CYS A 22 -13.53 3.12 2.33
CA CYS A 22 -12.89 3.51 1.10
C CYS A 22 -12.90 5.04 0.98
N THR A 23 -11.71 5.63 0.88
CA THR A 23 -11.55 7.08 0.82
C THR A 23 -11.02 7.46 -0.55
N THR A 24 -11.78 8.26 -1.30
CA THR A 24 -11.40 8.74 -2.63
C THR A 24 -10.73 10.11 -2.59
N THR A 25 -10.58 10.72 -1.41
CA THR A 25 -10.13 12.11 -1.30
C THR A 25 -8.90 12.20 -0.41
N THR A 26 -7.89 12.90 -0.91
CA THR A 26 -6.69 13.30 -0.18
C THR A 26 -6.68 14.82 -0.05
N THR A 27 -5.73 15.40 0.67
CA THR A 27 -5.63 16.87 0.77
C THR A 27 -5.30 17.52 -0.57
N SER A 28 -4.68 16.80 -1.50
CA SER A 28 -4.24 17.34 -2.79
C SER A 28 -5.05 16.83 -3.99
N LYS A 29 -5.80 15.72 -3.86
CA LYS A 29 -6.39 15.03 -5.01
C LYS A 29 -7.66 14.23 -4.68
N THR A 30 -8.57 14.16 -5.64
CA THR A 30 -9.74 13.27 -5.63
C THR A 30 -9.60 12.17 -6.68
N PHE A 31 -9.93 10.94 -6.31
CA PHE A 31 -9.83 9.72 -7.10
C PHE A 31 -11.21 9.24 -7.57
N LYS A 32 -11.27 8.59 -8.74
CA LYS A 32 -12.52 8.12 -9.35
C LYS A 32 -12.98 6.78 -8.82
N GLN A 33 -12.04 5.93 -8.44
CA GLN A 33 -12.28 4.56 -8.01
C GLN A 33 -11.64 4.34 -6.65
N CYS A 34 -12.20 3.41 -5.89
CA CYS A 34 -11.65 3.02 -4.61
C CYS A 34 -12.05 1.57 -4.26
N MET A 35 -11.14 0.85 -3.60
CA MET A 35 -11.34 -0.50 -3.07
C MET A 35 -10.77 -0.60 -1.65
N THR A 36 -11.52 -1.18 -0.72
CA THR A 36 -10.96 -1.56 0.59
C THR A 36 -10.21 -2.89 0.47
N LEU A 37 -9.03 -2.97 1.09
CA LEU A 37 -8.20 -4.16 1.11
C LEU A 37 -8.66 -5.12 2.23
N PRO A 38 -8.52 -6.44 2.03
CA PRO A 38 -9.01 -7.44 2.98
C PRO A 38 -8.27 -7.45 4.33
N THR A 39 -7.09 -6.84 4.39
CA THR A 39 -6.23 -6.83 5.58
C THR A 39 -5.69 -5.43 5.85
N GLN A 40 -5.04 -5.25 7.01
CA GLN A 40 -4.33 -4.02 7.40
C GLN A 40 -5.18 -2.76 7.58
N GLN A 41 -6.52 -2.90 7.61
CA GLN A 41 -7.45 -1.75 7.65
C GLN A 41 -7.03 -0.69 6.61
N ALA A 42 -6.75 -1.15 5.40
CA ALA A 42 -6.21 -0.34 4.33
C ALA A 42 -7.17 -0.24 3.15
N SER A 43 -7.05 0.82 2.36
CA SER A 43 -7.79 0.98 1.11
C SER A 43 -6.90 1.54 0.01
N LEU A 44 -7.33 1.34 -1.23
CA LEU A 44 -6.68 1.79 -2.44
C LEU A 44 -7.65 2.69 -3.19
N ALA A 45 -7.22 3.88 -3.61
CA ALA A 45 -7.99 4.73 -4.52
C ALA A 45 -7.18 5.02 -5.77
N TRP A 46 -7.85 5.13 -6.93
CA TRP A 46 -7.16 5.41 -8.18
C TRP A 46 -8.01 6.18 -9.18
N SER A 47 -7.32 6.85 -10.10
CA SER A 47 -7.87 7.50 -11.29
C SER A 47 -6.98 7.15 -12.48
N TYR A 48 -7.56 6.48 -13.48
CA TYR A 48 -6.90 6.32 -14.77
C TYR A 48 -7.34 7.46 -15.71
N HIS A 49 -6.36 8.03 -16.40
CA HIS A 49 -6.52 9.12 -17.35
C HIS A 49 -6.11 8.62 -18.75
N PRO A 50 -7.08 8.17 -19.58
CA PRO A 50 -6.77 7.54 -20.87
C PRO A 50 -6.06 8.45 -21.87
N HIS A 51 -6.34 9.75 -21.84
CA HIS A 51 -5.79 10.74 -22.78
C HIS A 51 -4.25 10.82 -22.72
N ASN A 52 -3.65 10.62 -21.55
CA ASN A 52 -2.21 10.72 -21.33
C ASN A 52 -1.64 9.45 -20.66
N ALA A 53 -2.35 8.32 -20.78
CA ALA A 53 -2.00 7.02 -20.21
C ALA A 53 -1.59 7.06 -18.73
N THR A 54 -2.08 8.04 -17.97
CA THR A 54 -1.61 8.27 -16.60
C THR A 54 -2.48 7.52 -15.59
N LEU A 55 -1.85 6.79 -14.68
CA LEU A 55 -2.50 6.19 -13.51
C LEU A 55 -2.06 6.93 -12.26
N ASP A 56 -3.03 7.57 -11.60
CA ASP A 56 -2.86 8.11 -10.26
C ASP A 56 -3.46 7.16 -9.24
N LEU A 57 -2.71 6.86 -8.19
CA LEU A 57 -3.11 5.87 -7.20
C LEU A 57 -2.72 6.35 -5.81
N ALA A 58 -3.56 6.09 -4.80
CA ALA A 58 -3.28 6.32 -3.40
C ALA A 58 -3.56 5.06 -2.57
N PHE A 59 -2.61 4.68 -1.72
CA PHE A 59 -2.82 3.71 -0.65
C PHE A 59 -3.15 4.46 0.63
N PHE A 60 -4.19 4.07 1.36
CA PHE A 60 -4.53 4.58 2.68
C PHE A 60 -4.38 3.45 3.68
N GLY A 61 -3.66 3.68 4.78
CA GLY A 61 -3.56 2.70 5.84
C GLY A 61 -2.72 3.21 7.02
N SER A 62 -2.61 2.36 8.03
CA SER A 62 -1.71 2.60 9.15
C SER A 62 -0.45 1.75 8.99
N PHE A 63 0.72 2.40 9.03
CA PHE A 63 1.98 1.68 9.08
C PHE A 63 2.22 1.15 10.50
N ILE A 64 2.46 -0.15 10.61
CA ILE A 64 2.81 -0.81 11.89
C ILE A 64 4.19 -0.33 12.39
N SER A 65 5.07 0.09 11.47
CA SER A 65 6.42 0.58 11.78
C SER A 65 6.73 1.88 11.00
N PRO A 66 7.53 2.80 11.57
CA PRO A 66 8.11 3.92 10.81
C PRO A 66 8.93 3.47 9.60
N SER A 67 9.51 2.27 9.63
CA SER A 67 10.26 1.64 8.52
C SER A 67 9.37 0.82 7.56
N GLY A 68 8.05 0.94 7.68
CA GLY A 68 7.11 0.25 6.80
C GLY A 68 7.25 0.68 5.34
N TRP A 69 6.80 -0.18 4.44
CA TRP A 69 6.84 0.02 3.00
C TRP A 69 5.48 -0.26 2.38
N VAL A 70 5.24 0.31 1.19
CA VAL A 70 4.07 0.01 0.36
C VAL A 70 4.56 -0.42 -1.01
N GLY A 71 4.00 -1.51 -1.53
CA GLY A 71 4.32 -2.02 -2.85
C GLY A 71 3.10 -2.04 -3.76
N TRP A 72 3.30 -1.67 -5.02
CA TRP A 72 2.30 -1.76 -6.08
C TRP A 72 2.83 -2.64 -7.19
N GLY A 73 2.11 -3.73 -7.46
CA GLY A 73 2.47 -4.70 -8.46
C GLY A 73 1.64 -4.56 -9.72
N ILE A 74 2.30 -4.56 -10.87
CA ILE A 74 1.68 -4.77 -12.18
C ILE A 74 2.01 -6.21 -12.60
N ASN A 75 0.98 -6.94 -13.01
CA ASN A 75 1.04 -8.36 -13.32
C ASN A 75 0.65 -8.59 -14.79
N PRO A 76 1.60 -8.48 -15.75
CA PRO A 76 1.28 -8.58 -17.18
C PRO A 76 0.89 -9.99 -17.63
N THR A 77 1.33 -11.02 -16.90
CA THR A 77 1.20 -12.43 -17.31
C THR A 77 0.12 -13.17 -16.55
N SER A 78 0.13 -13.11 -15.21
CA SER A 78 -0.77 -13.87 -14.33
C SER A 78 -0.98 -13.11 -13.01
N PRO A 79 -2.13 -13.28 -12.32
CA PRO A 79 -2.44 -12.59 -11.07
C PRO A 79 -1.72 -13.21 -9.86
N GLU A 80 -0.39 -13.26 -9.90
CA GLU A 80 0.46 -13.78 -8.84
C GLU A 80 1.65 -12.85 -8.56
N MET A 81 2.40 -13.09 -7.48
CA MET A 81 3.57 -12.26 -7.15
C MET A 81 4.78 -12.55 -8.04
N THR A 82 4.88 -13.77 -8.59
CA THR A 82 5.98 -14.12 -9.49
C THR A 82 5.71 -13.54 -10.87
N GLY A 83 6.70 -12.86 -11.45
CA GLY A 83 6.53 -12.07 -12.67
C GLY A 83 5.97 -10.66 -12.42
N THR A 84 5.77 -10.23 -11.18
CA THR A 84 5.30 -8.87 -10.90
C THR A 84 6.36 -7.83 -11.24
N ARG A 85 5.93 -6.74 -11.87
CA ARG A 85 6.68 -5.49 -12.01
C ARG A 85 6.24 -4.61 -10.86
N ALA A 86 7.06 -4.55 -9.83
CA ALA A 86 6.73 -3.92 -8.56
C ALA A 86 7.38 -2.55 -8.46
N LEU A 87 6.62 -1.58 -7.97
CA LEU A 87 7.11 -0.31 -7.47
C LEU A 87 6.99 -0.34 -5.97
N ILE A 88 8.09 -0.16 -5.25
CA ILE A 88 8.10 -0.23 -3.78
C ILE A 88 8.52 1.14 -3.23
N ALA A 89 7.66 1.73 -2.42
CA ALA A 89 7.93 2.96 -1.69
C ALA A 89 8.27 2.65 -0.22
N PHE A 90 9.38 3.19 0.26
CA PHE A 90 9.84 3.00 1.64
C PHE A 90 10.71 4.19 2.07
N PRO A 91 10.82 4.48 3.37
CA PRO A 91 11.74 5.50 3.85
C PRO A 91 13.19 5.01 3.75
N ASP A 92 14.06 5.85 3.19
CA ASP A 92 15.50 5.61 3.19
C ASP A 92 16.01 5.50 4.65
N PRO A 93 16.76 4.45 5.00
CA PRO A 93 17.17 4.22 6.39
C PRO A 93 18.11 5.28 6.95
N ASN A 94 18.80 6.05 6.09
CA ASN A 94 19.77 7.06 6.53
C ASN A 94 19.14 8.45 6.67
N SER A 95 18.29 8.83 5.71
CA SER A 95 17.71 10.17 5.60
C SER A 95 16.23 10.23 6.00
N GLY A 96 15.53 9.10 6.06
CA GLY A 96 14.09 9.01 6.28
C GLY A 96 13.24 9.55 5.13
N GLN A 97 13.84 9.93 4.01
CA GLN A 97 13.13 10.42 2.84
C GLN A 97 12.43 9.27 2.12
N LEU A 98 11.26 9.54 1.53
CA LEU A 98 10.55 8.53 0.76
C LEU A 98 11.32 8.22 -0.52
N VAL A 99 11.69 6.95 -0.69
CA VAL A 99 12.32 6.42 -1.89
C VAL A 99 11.30 5.54 -2.61
N LEU A 100 11.27 5.61 -3.94
CA LEU A 100 10.47 4.75 -4.80
C LEU A 100 11.41 4.01 -5.75
N LEU A 101 11.42 2.67 -5.69
CA LEU A 101 12.28 1.85 -6.54
C LEU A 101 11.50 0.80 -7.33
N PRO A 102 11.87 0.58 -8.61
CA PRO A 102 11.34 -0.49 -9.43
C PRO A 102 12.03 -1.83 -9.17
N TYR A 103 11.26 -2.91 -9.22
CA TYR A 103 11.72 -4.28 -9.06
C TYR A 103 10.97 -5.22 -10.02
N ILE A 104 11.67 -6.27 -10.47
CA ILE A 104 11.08 -7.36 -11.23
C ILE A 104 11.16 -8.62 -10.37
N LEU A 105 10.01 -9.14 -9.94
CA LEU A 105 9.92 -10.31 -9.08
C LEU A 105 9.92 -11.60 -9.92
N ASP A 106 11.00 -11.87 -10.64
CA ASP A 106 11.10 -13.07 -11.47
C ASP A 106 11.21 -14.37 -10.65
N PRO A 107 11.01 -15.56 -11.26
CA PRO A 107 11.06 -16.84 -10.54
C PRO A 107 12.38 -17.08 -9.80
N THR A 108 13.49 -16.49 -10.26
CA THR A 108 14.80 -16.68 -9.63
C THR A 108 14.90 -15.97 -8.29
N VAL A 109 14.22 -14.81 -8.14
CA VAL A 109 14.09 -14.11 -6.87
C VAL A 109 13.29 -14.95 -5.87
N LYS A 110 12.16 -15.53 -6.30
CA LYS A 110 11.34 -16.40 -5.45
C LYS A 110 12.11 -17.63 -4.95
N LEU A 111 12.95 -18.20 -5.82
CA LEU A 111 13.81 -19.34 -5.49
C LEU A 111 15.10 -18.94 -4.75
N GLN A 112 15.25 -17.65 -4.41
CA GLN A 112 16.43 -17.08 -3.75
C GLN A 112 17.76 -17.39 -4.49
N LYS A 113 17.68 -17.68 -5.80
CA LYS A 113 18.86 -17.94 -6.63
C LYS A 113 19.65 -16.66 -6.87
N ASN A 114 18.95 -15.53 -6.94
CA ASN A 114 19.52 -14.19 -7.12
C ASN A 114 18.96 -13.24 -6.04
N PRO A 115 19.77 -12.27 -5.56
CA PRO A 115 19.27 -11.22 -4.68
C PRO A 115 18.25 -10.34 -5.41
N LEU A 116 17.26 -9.81 -4.67
CA LEU A 116 16.34 -8.83 -5.21
C LEU A 116 17.05 -7.48 -5.32
N LEU A 117 17.40 -7.09 -6.54
CA LEU A 117 18.03 -5.81 -6.85
C LEU A 117 17.07 -4.94 -7.64
N SER A 118 17.06 -3.64 -7.33
CA SER A 118 16.29 -2.68 -8.11
C SER A 118 16.88 -2.57 -9.52
N ARG A 119 16.00 -2.55 -10.52
CA ARG A 119 16.35 -2.36 -11.93
C ARG A 119 15.17 -1.76 -12.69
N PRO A 120 15.42 -1.06 -13.83
CA PRO A 120 14.35 -0.55 -14.68
C PRO A 120 13.32 -1.63 -15.03
N LEU A 121 12.04 -1.25 -15.07
CA LEU A 121 10.98 -2.14 -15.49
C LEU A 121 11.09 -2.40 -17.00
N ASP A 122 10.73 -3.60 -17.43
CA ASP A 122 10.65 -4.03 -18.83
C ASP A 122 9.29 -3.71 -19.47
N ILE A 123 8.46 -2.94 -18.75
CA ILE A 123 7.22 -2.35 -19.25
C ILE A 123 7.44 -0.84 -19.46
N HIS A 124 6.71 -0.27 -20.42
CA HIS A 124 6.80 1.16 -20.70
C HIS A 124 6.17 1.98 -19.56
N VAL A 125 7.02 2.54 -18.71
CA VAL A 125 6.66 3.53 -17.68
C VAL A 125 7.53 4.75 -17.94
N LEU A 126 6.94 5.84 -18.42
CA LEU A 126 7.63 7.08 -18.75
C LEU A 126 8.18 7.74 -17.48
N SER A 127 7.41 7.71 -16.40
CA SER A 127 7.85 8.24 -15.10
C SER A 127 7.05 7.64 -13.95
N SER A 128 7.68 7.60 -12.78
CA SER A 128 7.02 7.23 -11.53
C SER A 128 7.47 8.12 -10.39
N SER A 129 6.53 8.61 -9.59
CA SER A 129 6.83 9.42 -8.40
C SER A 129 5.97 8.97 -7.23
N ALA A 130 6.52 9.02 -6.01
CA ALA A 130 5.77 8.77 -4.80
C ALA A 130 5.74 9.98 -3.87
N THR A 131 4.62 10.21 -3.20
CA THR A 131 4.53 11.21 -2.12
C THR A 131 3.81 10.59 -0.93
N LEU A 132 4.37 10.79 0.26
CA LEU A 132 3.75 10.41 1.53
C LEU A 132 3.07 11.63 2.15
N TYR A 133 1.83 11.47 2.56
CA TYR A 133 1.05 12.48 3.24
C TYR A 133 0.61 11.95 4.61
N GLY A 134 0.50 12.84 5.60
CA GLY A 134 0.13 12.48 6.97
C GLY A 134 1.31 12.35 7.95
N GLY A 135 2.42 13.03 7.68
CA GLY A 135 3.48 13.31 8.68
C GLY A 135 4.90 13.00 8.18
N ARG A 136 5.84 13.90 8.48
CA ARG A 136 7.26 13.52 8.67
C ARG A 136 7.29 12.39 9.69
N MET A 137 8.18 11.41 9.51
CA MET A 137 8.33 10.23 10.37
C MET A 137 7.86 10.47 11.81
N ALA A 138 6.88 9.68 12.24
CA ALA A 138 6.16 9.88 13.47
C ALA A 138 7.08 10.06 14.68
N THR A 139 6.99 11.21 15.35
CA THR A 139 7.03 11.23 16.81
C THR A 139 5.86 10.40 17.30
N ILE A 140 6.17 9.25 17.91
CA ILE A 140 5.23 8.31 18.51
C ILE A 140 4.59 8.99 19.72
N HIS A 141 3.50 9.74 19.54
CA HIS A 141 2.54 9.99 20.61
C HIS A 141 1.20 10.34 19.96
N ASN A 142 0.28 9.37 19.94
CA ASN A 142 -1.15 9.54 19.69
C ASN A 142 -1.55 10.35 18.45
N ALA A 143 -1.46 9.74 17.27
CA ALA A 143 -2.39 10.13 16.23
C ALA A 143 -2.73 8.99 15.26
N HIS A 144 -4.02 8.68 15.19
CA HIS A 144 -4.66 7.78 14.25
C HIS A 144 -4.85 8.46 12.87
N HIS A 145 -3.86 9.26 12.43
CA HIS A 145 -3.95 9.97 11.16
C HIS A 145 -3.74 8.98 10.01
N PRO A 146 -4.67 8.92 9.02
CA PRO A 146 -4.48 8.08 7.86
C PRO A 146 -3.23 8.53 7.11
N LYS A 147 -2.25 7.63 7.02
CA LYS A 147 -1.06 7.84 6.19
C LYS A 147 -1.38 7.34 4.81
N TYR A 148 -1.01 8.09 3.80
CA TYR A 148 -1.22 7.66 2.43
C TYR A 148 -0.04 7.97 1.53
N ALA A 149 0.22 7.03 0.62
CA ALA A 149 1.26 7.14 -0.39
C ALA A 149 0.60 7.22 -1.75
N THR A 150 0.92 8.25 -2.52
CA THR A 150 0.42 8.42 -3.89
C THR A 150 1.49 7.99 -4.87
N ILE A 151 1.15 7.16 -5.86
CA ILE A 151 1.98 6.91 -7.04
C ILE A 151 1.30 7.51 -8.28
N LYS A 152 2.11 8.18 -9.09
CA LYS A 152 1.74 8.55 -10.46
C LYS A 152 2.58 7.71 -11.42
N LEU A 153 1.92 7.05 -12.36
CA LEU A 153 2.54 6.40 -13.51
C LEU A 153 2.09 7.13 -14.77
N THR A 154 3.02 7.43 -15.66
CA THR A 154 2.76 8.02 -16.99
C THR A 154 3.34 7.13 -18.05
#